data_AF-A0A1F7RVC9-F1
#
_entry.id   AF-A0A1F7RVC9-F1
#
_cell.length_a   1.000
_cell.length_b   1.000
_cell.length_c   1.000
_cell.angle_alpha   90.00
_cell.angle_beta   90.00
_cell.angle_gamma   90.00
#
_symmetry.space_group_name_H-M   'P 1'
#
loop_
_entity.id
_entity.type
_entity.pdbx_description
1 polymer ?
#
loop_
_entity_poly.entity_id
_entity_poly.type
_entity_poly.pdbx_seq_one_letter_code
_entity_poly.pdbx_strand_id
1 'polypeptide(L)' 'MSFSENLKDKFSIFSELWQFMKVRKKWWLGPILLILLLLSFLIIFTEGSALAPFIYAIF' A
#
# COMPACT_ATOMS: atom_id res chain seq x y z
N MET A 1 10.84 26.13 -21.07
CA MET A 1 10.19 25.67 -19.81
C MET A 1 8.94 24.91 -20.20
N SER A 2 8.95 23.57 -20.28
CA SER A 2 7.76 22.80 -20.75
C SER A 2 7.71 21.34 -20.23
N PHE A 3 8.82 20.80 -19.72
CA PHE A 3 8.84 19.42 -19.21
C PHE A 3 8.06 19.24 -17.89
N SER A 4 8.09 20.21 -16.98
CA SER A 4 7.41 20.09 -15.68
C SER A 4 5.88 20.26 -15.73
N GLU A 5 5.32 20.89 -16.76
CA GLU A 5 3.86 21.02 -16.89
C GLU A 5 3.19 19.67 -17.19
N ASN A 6 3.78 18.90 -18.11
CA ASN A 6 3.33 17.56 -18.44
C ASN A 6 3.28 16.61 -17.23
N LEU A 7 4.19 16.79 -16.26
CA LEU A 7 4.16 16.05 -15.01
C LEU A 7 2.99 16.48 -14.13
N LYS A 8 2.75 17.79 -13.99
CA LYS A 8 1.57 18.30 -13.24
C LYS A 8 0.26 17.79 -13.81
N ASP A 9 0.12 17.75 -15.13
CA ASP A 9 -1.10 17.26 -15.80
C ASP A 9 -1.32 15.77 -15.54
N LYS A 10 -0.25 14.96 -15.65
CA LYS A 10 -0.31 13.52 -15.31
C LYS A 10 -0.71 13.29 -13.86
N PHE A 11 -0.18 14.08 -12.92
CA PHE A 11 -0.55 14.00 -11.50
C PHE A 11 -1.99 14.46 -11.24
N SER A 12 -2.52 15.41 -12.02
CA SER A 12 -3.92 15.85 -11.93
C SER A 12 -4.89 14.69 -12.15
N ILE A 13 -4.63 13.83 -13.13
CA ILE A 13 -5.47 12.65 -13.43
C ILE A 13 -5.53 11.69 -12.22
N PHE A 14 -4.41 11.43 -11.56
CA PHE A 14 -4.38 10.60 -10.35
C PHE A 14 -5.16 11.23 -9.19
N SER A 15 -5.08 12.55 -9.02
CA SER A 15 -5.83 13.29 -8.00
C SER A 15 -7.34 13.25 -8.26
N GLU A 16 -7.76 13.43 -9.51
CA GLU A 16 -9.17 13.34 -9.92
C GLU A 16 -9.72 11.93 -9.66
N LEU A 17 -9.00 10.89 -10.06
CA LEU A 17 -9.37 9.50 -9.78
C LEU A 17 -9.49 9.21 -8.28
N TRP A 18 -8.58 9.74 -7.48
CA TRP A 18 -8.63 9.63 -6.02
C TRP A 18 -9.86 10.34 -5.43
N GLN A 19 -10.20 11.52 -5.96
CA GLN A 19 -11.37 12.27 -5.57
C GLN A 19 -12.66 11.52 -5.93
N PHE A 20 -12.75 10.91 -7.11
CA PHE A 20 -13.87 10.04 -7.51
C PHE A 20 -14.03 8.82 -6.59
N MET A 21 -12.92 8.18 -6.18
CA MET A 21 -12.96 7.06 -5.24
C MET A 21 -13.45 7.47 -3.84
N LYS A 22 -13.06 8.66 -3.38
CA LYS A 22 -13.46 9.21 -2.07
C LYS A 22 -14.95 9.57 -2.02
N VAL A 23 -15.53 10.07 -3.12
CA VAL A 23 -16.97 10.43 -3.24
C VAL A 23 -17.89 9.23 -2.98
N ARG A 24 -17.48 8.01 -3.35
CA ARG A 24 -18.28 6.78 -3.18
C ARG A 24 -18.23 6.17 -1.77
N LYS A 25 -17.77 6.92 -0.76
CA LYS A 25 -17.61 6.47 0.64
C LYS A 25 -16.79 5.18 0.83
N LYS A 26 -15.81 4.89 -0.03
CA LYS A 26 -14.86 3.77 0.16
C LYS A 26 -13.83 4.04 1.28
N TRP A 27 -14.21 4.70 2.37
CA TRP A 27 -13.36 4.90 3.55
C TRP A 27 -12.93 3.59 4.21
N TRP A 28 -13.68 2.51 3.96
CA TRP A 28 -13.38 1.15 4.40
C TRP A 28 -12.10 0.56 3.80
N LEU A 29 -11.63 1.07 2.66
CA LEU A 29 -10.39 0.59 2.06
C LEU A 29 -9.15 1.01 2.85
N GLY A 30 -9.21 2.15 3.54
CA GLY A 30 -8.11 2.65 4.38
C GLY A 30 -7.68 1.63 5.44
N PRO A 31 -8.57 1.16 6.33
CA PRO A 31 -8.21 0.18 7.36
C PRO A 31 -7.74 -1.16 6.77
N ILE A 32 -8.33 -1.62 5.67
CA ILE A 32 -7.92 -2.87 5.01
C ILE A 32 -6.49 -2.75 4.48
N LEU A 33 -6.18 -1.65 3.77
CA LEU A 33 -4.84 -1.36 3.28
C LEU A 33 -3.82 -1.26 4.42
N LEU A 34 -4.18 -0.61 5.53
CA LEU A 34 -3.31 -0.47 6.68
C LEU A 34 -2.98 -1.83 7.33
N ILE A 35 -3.97 -2.71 7.49
CA ILE A 35 -3.75 -4.06 8.00
C ILE A 35 -2.88 -4.87 7.04
N LEU A 36 -3.13 -4.82 5.73
CA LEU A 36 -2.29 -5.49 4.73
C LEU A 36 -0.84 -5.00 4.79
N LEU A 37 -0.62 -3.69 4.93
CA LEU A 37 0.71 -3.12 5.01
C LEU A 37 1.43 -3.56 6.30
N LEU A 38 0.70 -3.59 7.42
CA LEU A 38 1.21 -4.08 8.70
C LEU A 38 1.57 -5.57 8.64
N LEU A 39 0.74 -6.39 7.99
CA LEU A 39 1.00 -7.81 7.76
C LEU A 39 2.20 -8.02 6.84
N SER A 40 2.29 -7.30 5.72
CA SER A 40 3.46 -7.37 4.84
C SER A 40 4.75 -6.96 5.57
N PHE A 41 4.68 -5.91 6.39
CA PHE A 41 5.81 -5.49 7.22
C PHE A 41 6.19 -6.58 8.23
N LEU A 42 5.21 -7.15 8.92
CA LEU A 42 5.43 -8.26 9.85
C LEU A 42 6.08 -9.44 9.13
N ILE A 43 5.56 -9.83 7.97
CA ILE A 43 6.08 -10.93 7.15
C ILE A 43 7.55 -10.69 6.85
N ILE A 44 7.91 -9.56 6.23
CA ILE A 44 9.29 -9.19 5.87
C ILE A 44 10.22 -9.23 7.09
N PHE A 45 9.77 -8.75 8.25
CA PHE A 45 10.53 -8.81 9.50
C PHE A 45 10.64 -10.25 10.06
N THR A 46 9.67 -11.11 9.77
CA THR A 46 9.69 -12.52 10.14
C THR A 46 10.45 -13.42 9.17
N GLU A 47 10.63 -13.06 7.90
CA GLU A 47 11.41 -13.86 6.92
C GLU A 47 12.90 -13.89 7.29
N GLY A 48 13.42 -12.79 7.87
CA GLY A 48 14.75 -12.73 8.48
C GLY A 48 14.77 -13.09 9.97
N SER A 49 13.62 -13.42 10.56
CA SER A 49 13.55 -13.81 11.97
C SER A 49 14.05 -15.23 12.13
N ALA A 50 14.92 -15.42 13.12
CA ALA A 50 15.37 -16.73 13.59
C ALA A 50 14.22 -17.68 13.95
N LEU A 51 12.96 -17.23 13.92
CA LEU A 51 11.73 -18.00 14.13
C LEU A 51 11.28 -18.82 12.90
N ALA A 52 11.66 -18.45 11.68
CA ALA A 52 11.26 -19.20 10.47
C ALA A 52 11.65 -20.70 10.51
N PRO A 53 12.87 -21.09 10.95
CA PRO A 53 13.24 -22.50 11.09
C PRO A 53 12.43 -23.25 12.14
N PHE A 54 11.94 -22.58 13.19
CA PHE A 54 11.17 -23.23 14.26
C PHE A 54 9.73 -23.53 13.85
N ILE A 55 9.13 -22.70 13.01
CA ILE A 55 7.82 -23.00 12.42
C ILE A 55 7.93 -24.24 11.54
N TYR A 56 8.95 -24.35 10.70
CA TYR A 56 9.18 -25.54 9.86
C TYR A 56 9.71 -26.76 10.62
N ALA A 57 10.28 -26.61 11.81
CA ALA A 57 10.77 -27.74 12.59
C ALA A 57 9.68 -28.44 13.43
N ILE A 58 8.56 -27.76 13.70
CA ILE A 58 7.43 -28.30 14.49
C ILE A 58 6.40 -29.04 13.60
N PHE A 59 6.46 -28.86 12.27
CA PHE A 59 5.64 -29.58 11.28
C PHE A 59 6.50 -30.55 10.46
#